data_AF-A0A4R3PUC0-F1
#
_entry.id   AF-A0A4R3PUC0-F1
#
_cell.length_a   1.000
_cell.length_b   1.000
_cell.length_c   1.000
_cell.angle_alpha   90.00
_cell.angle_beta   90.00
_cell.angle_gamma   90.00
#
_symmetry.space_group_name_H-M   'P 1'
#
loop_
_entity.id
_entity.type
_entity.pdbx_description
1 polymer ?
#
loop_
_entity_poly.entity_id
_entity_poly.type
_entity_poly.pdbx_seq_one_letter_code
_entity_poly.pdbx_strand_id
1 'polypeptide(L)'
;MKGVDSSDANDKRDVREPPCSSMQKSELEALAVAAILEHRRLLVADEAVYEEWTRATAVPTTSSDVLKSLQDEYLARQKKSEAQQEELSEIIDALGYVPDVALDGEE
;
A
#
# COMPACT_ATOMS: atom_id res chain seq x y z
N MET A 1 -41.84 35.45 -16.92
CA MET A 1 -40.81 34.86 -17.81
C MET A 1 -40.39 33.53 -17.21
N LYS A 2 -40.34 32.52 -18.10
CA LYS A 2 -39.79 31.15 -18.04
C LYS A 2 -38.97 30.74 -16.80
N GLY A 3 -39.32 29.58 -16.23
CA GLY A 3 -38.38 28.78 -15.45
C GLY A 3 -37.36 28.09 -16.36
N VAL A 4 -36.20 27.74 -15.79
CA VAL A 4 -35.34 26.64 -16.24
C VAL A 4 -34.38 26.31 -15.09
N ASP A 5 -34.53 25.09 -14.58
CA ASP A 5 -33.53 24.35 -13.82
C ASP A 5 -32.24 24.16 -14.63
N SER A 6 -31.09 24.17 -13.98
CA SER A 6 -30.02 23.20 -14.31
C SER A 6 -29.02 23.13 -13.17
N SER A 7 -29.27 22.11 -12.34
CA SER A 7 -28.25 21.41 -11.56
C SER A 7 -27.19 20.87 -12.52
N ASP A 8 -25.96 21.36 -12.40
CA ASP A 8 -24.79 20.60 -12.85
C ASP A 8 -24.18 19.91 -11.61
N ALA A 9 -24.83 18.81 -11.24
CA ALA A 9 -24.19 17.76 -10.47
C ALA A 9 -23.11 17.14 -11.36
N ASN A 10 -21.89 17.70 -11.29
CA ASN A 10 -20.72 17.04 -11.86
C ASN A 10 -20.36 15.86 -10.96
N ASP A 11 -21.16 14.81 -11.07
CA ASP A 11 -20.92 13.46 -10.54
C ASP A 11 -19.73 12.89 -11.31
N LYS A 12 -18.53 13.30 -10.87
CA LYS A 12 -17.31 12.55 -11.13
C LYS A 12 -17.49 11.22 -10.42
N ARG A 13 -18.10 10.28 -11.14
CA ARG A 13 -18.03 8.85 -10.82
C ARG A 13 -16.55 8.49 -10.84
N ASP A 14 -15.93 8.67 -9.68
CA ASP A 14 -14.79 7.90 -9.26
C ASP A 14 -15.19 6.46 -9.58
N VAL A 15 -14.51 5.85 -10.55
CA VAL A 15 -14.68 4.43 -10.84
C VAL A 15 -14.04 3.72 -9.66
N ARG A 16 -14.74 3.79 -8.53
CA ARG A 16 -14.36 3.18 -7.28
C ARG A 16 -14.44 1.70 -7.56
N GLU A 17 -13.32 1.01 -7.39
CA GLU A 17 -13.31 -0.44 -7.50
C GLU A 17 -14.46 -1.01 -6.66
N PRO A 18 -15.14 -2.07 -7.14
CA PRO A 18 -16.24 -2.66 -6.40
C PRO A 18 -15.77 -2.93 -4.97
N PRO A 19 -16.54 -2.54 -3.95
CA PRO A 19 -16.19 -2.86 -2.56
C PRO A 19 -15.89 -4.35 -2.45
N CYS A 20 -14.84 -4.73 -1.72
CA CYS A 20 -14.43 -6.14 -1.54
C CYS A 20 -15.62 -7.05 -1.15
N SER A 21 -16.60 -6.52 -0.43
CA SER A 21 -17.85 -7.21 -0.06
C SER A 21 -18.74 -7.67 -1.22
N SER A 22 -18.50 -7.20 -2.45
CA SER A 22 -19.25 -7.56 -3.66
C SER A 22 -18.54 -8.57 -4.57
N MET A 23 -17.28 -8.91 -4.27
CA MET A 23 -16.47 -9.85 -5.03
C MET A 23 -16.77 -11.31 -4.69
N GLN A 24 -16.49 -12.22 -5.62
CA GLN A 24 -16.56 -13.65 -5.33
C GLN A 24 -15.41 -14.06 -4.40
N LYS A 25 -15.65 -15.08 -3.56
CA LYS A 25 -14.64 -15.57 -2.61
C LYS A 25 -13.29 -15.91 -3.28
N SER A 26 -13.32 -16.55 -4.44
CA SER A 26 -12.09 -16.90 -5.19
C SER A 26 -11.34 -15.69 -5.73
N GLU A 27 -12.06 -14.61 -6.06
CA GLU A 27 -11.45 -13.35 -6.51
C GLU A 27 -10.79 -12.63 -5.32
N LEU A 28 -11.47 -12.59 -4.17
CA LEU A 28 -10.92 -12.06 -2.91
C LEU A 28 -9.70 -12.83 -2.44
N GLU A 29 -9.71 -14.15 -2.53
CA GLU A 29 -8.56 -14.98 -2.14
C GLU A 29 -7.35 -14.72 -3.04
N ALA A 30 -7.54 -14.63 -4.36
CA ALA A 30 -6.47 -14.28 -5.29
C ALA A 30 -5.91 -12.87 -5.01
N LEU A 31 -6.79 -11.91 -4.71
CA LEU A 31 -6.40 -10.54 -4.36
C LEU A 31 -5.62 -10.51 -3.04
N ALA A 32 -6.08 -11.24 -2.02
CA ALA A 32 -5.40 -11.37 -0.73
C ALA A 32 -4.00 -11.96 -0.88
N VAL A 33 -3.85 -13.04 -1.65
CA VAL A 33 -2.54 -13.66 -1.93
C VAL A 33 -1.60 -12.65 -2.60
N ALA A 34 -2.07 -11.94 -3.63
CA ALA A 34 -1.27 -10.93 -4.32
C ALA A 34 -0.86 -9.77 -3.39
N ALA A 35 -1.80 -9.28 -2.56
CA ALA A 35 -1.54 -8.21 -1.60
C ALA A 35 -0.58 -8.65 -0.48
N ILE A 36 -0.63 -9.90 -0.03
CA ILE A 36 0.35 -10.45 0.94
C ILE A 36 1.76 -10.51 0.33
N LEU A 37 1.87 -10.97 -0.92
CA LEU A 37 3.16 -11.00 -1.62
C LEU A 37 3.75 -9.59 -1.78
N GLU A 38 2.93 -8.62 -2.19
CA GLU A 38 3.37 -7.23 -2.30
C GLU A 38 3.76 -6.65 -0.93
N HIS A 39 3.00 -6.93 0.13
CA HIS A 39 3.32 -6.50 1.49
C HIS A 39 4.70 -7.00 1.92
N ARG A 40 4.98 -8.30 1.72
CA ARG A 40 6.29 -8.91 2.00
C ARG A 40 7.40 -8.26 1.19
N ARG A 41 7.16 -8.00 -0.10
CA ARG A 41 8.13 -7.34 -1.00
C ARG A 41 8.45 -5.92 -0.55
N LEU A 42 7.43 -5.14 -0.15
CA LEU A 42 7.59 -3.79 0.38
C LEU A 42 8.39 -3.81 1.69
N LEU A 43 8.07 -4.73 2.60
CA LEU A 43 8.76 -4.85 3.88
C LEU A 43 10.27 -5.08 3.70
N VAL A 44 10.66 -6.00 2.82
CA VAL A 44 12.09 -6.25 2.52
C VAL A 44 12.76 -5.02 1.91
N ALA A 45 12.07 -4.35 0.97
CA ALA A 45 12.63 -3.17 0.31
C ALA A 45 12.76 -1.96 1.26
N ASP A 46 11.82 -1.80 2.18
CA ASP A 46 11.77 -0.68 3.13
C ASP A 46 12.76 -0.89 4.28
N GLU A 47 12.94 -2.13 4.75
CA GLU A 47 13.98 -2.47 5.73
C GLU A 47 15.38 -2.12 5.19
N ALA A 48 15.67 -2.41 3.92
CA ALA A 48 16.96 -2.08 3.32
C ALA A 48 17.26 -0.56 3.35
N VAL A 49 16.25 0.27 3.12
CA VAL A 49 16.39 1.75 3.19
C VAL A 49 16.57 2.21 4.63
N TYR A 50 15.83 1.63 5.57
CA TYR A 50 15.98 1.93 7.00
C TYR A 50 17.38 1.57 7.51
N GLU A 51 17.90 0.40 7.13
CA GLU A 51 19.26 -0.02 7.47
C GLU A 51 20.32 0.92 6.87
N GLU A 52 20.15 1.33 5.62
CA GLU A 52 21.05 2.30 4.97
C GLU A 52 21.02 3.65 5.68
N TRP A 53 19.84 4.18 5.98
CA TRP A 53 19.68 5.43 6.71
C TRP A 53 20.32 5.37 8.10
N THR A 54 20.11 4.27 8.82
CA THR A 54 20.70 4.02 10.14
C THR A 54 22.23 3.97 10.06
N ARG A 55 22.77 3.28 9.06
CA ARG A 55 24.22 3.19 8.81
C ARG A 55 24.81 4.55 8.46
N ALA A 56 24.16 5.30 7.57
CA ALA A 56 24.60 6.63 7.13
C ALA A 56 24.62 7.63 8.30
N THR A 57 23.65 7.55 9.20
CA THR A 57 23.56 8.38 10.41
C THR A 57 24.71 8.11 11.39
N ALA A 58 25.20 6.87 11.45
CA ALA A 58 26.34 6.50 12.29
C ALA A 58 27.70 6.94 11.73
N VAL A 59 27.77 7.42 10.48
CA VAL A 59 29.01 7.83 9.81
C VAL A 59 29.17 9.36 9.90
N PRO A 60 30.16 9.89 10.65
CA PRO A 60 30.31 11.34 10.87
C PRO A 60 30.60 12.17 9.62
N THR A 61 31.05 11.53 8.54
CA THR A 61 31.38 12.18 7.26
C THR A 61 30.20 12.22 6.29
N THR A 62 29.07 11.60 6.63
CA THR A 62 27.86 11.66 5.79
C THR A 62 27.34 13.09 5.77
N SER A 63 27.06 13.62 4.59
CA SER A 63 26.50 14.96 4.46
C SER A 63 25.06 15.02 4.97
N SER A 64 24.65 16.19 5.47
CA SER A 64 23.27 16.44 5.90
C SER A 64 22.26 16.20 4.78
N ASP A 65 22.63 16.50 3.54
CA ASP A 65 21.75 16.35 2.38
C ASP A 65 21.47 14.88 2.07
N VAL A 66 22.49 14.01 2.19
CA VAL A 66 22.33 12.56 2.01
C VAL A 66 21.45 11.99 3.13
N LEU A 67 21.69 12.39 4.39
CA LEU A 67 20.84 11.96 5.51
C LEU A 67 19.38 12.37 5.34
N LYS A 68 19.15 13.60 4.86
CA LYS A 68 17.80 14.11 4.60
C LYS A 68 17.13 13.35 3.45
N SER A 69 17.84 13.07 2.37
CA SER A 69 17.29 12.29 1.26
C SER A 69 16.85 10.89 1.69
N LEU A 70 17.67 10.21 2.51
CA LEU A 70 17.33 8.88 3.06
C LEU A 70 16.15 8.94 4.02
N GLN A 71 16.07 9.98 4.85
CA GLN A 71 14.91 10.21 5.73
C GLN A 71 13.63 10.47 4.93
N ASP A 72 13.67 11.32 3.91
CA ASP A 72 12.53 11.64 3.07
C ASP A 72 12.05 10.38 2.30
N GLU A 73 12.98 9.55 1.81
CA GLU A 73 12.66 8.27 1.19
C GLU A 73 12.00 7.30 2.17
N TYR A 74 12.56 7.15 3.37
CA TYR A 74 11.98 6.33 4.44
C TYR A 74 10.53 6.75 4.74
N LEU A 75 10.26 8.04 4.92
CA LEU A 75 8.92 8.55 5.20
C LEU A 75 7.94 8.32 4.04
N ALA A 76 8.41 8.49 2.80
CA ALA A 76 7.58 8.23 1.62
C ALA A 76 7.19 6.75 1.51
N ARG A 77 8.13 5.85 1.81
CA ARG A 77 7.92 4.40 1.83
C ARG A 77 7.00 3.97 2.96
N GLN A 78 7.23 4.47 4.17
CA GLN A 78 6.37 4.21 5.31
C GLN A 78 4.90 4.52 4.98
N LYS A 79 4.63 5.70 4.42
CA LYS A 79 3.26 6.08 4.03
C LYS A 79 2.67 5.15 2.97
N LYS A 80 3.47 4.70 2.01
CA LYS A 80 3.02 3.76 0.97
C LYS A 80 2.69 2.39 1.59
N SER A 81 3.55 1.89 2.47
CA SER A 81 3.38 0.60 3.12
C SER A 81 2.21 0.58 4.10
N GLU A 82 1.96 1.69 4.81
CA GLU A 82 0.75 1.87 5.62
C GLU A 82 -0.52 1.81 4.76
N ALA A 83 -0.56 2.51 3.62
CA ALA A 83 -1.71 2.48 2.72
C ALA A 83 -1.95 1.07 2.13
N GLN A 84 -0.88 0.38 1.75
CA GLN A 84 -0.96 -0.98 1.22
C GLN A 84 -1.40 -2.00 2.29
N GLN A 85 -0.95 -1.83 3.54
CA GLN A 85 -1.36 -2.67 4.65
C GLN A 85 -2.83 -2.45 5.02
N GLU A 86 -3.34 -1.22 4.95
CA GLU A 86 -4.76 -0.92 5.14
C GLU A 86 -5.62 -1.62 4.08
N GLU A 87 -5.23 -1.53 2.81
CA GLU A 87 -5.91 -2.22 1.71
C GLU A 87 -5.92 -3.74 1.93
N LEU A 88 -4.78 -4.33 2.31
CA LEU A 88 -4.70 -5.74 2.66
C LEU A 88 -5.63 -6.09 3.84
N SER A 89 -5.72 -5.24 4.87
CA SER A 89 -6.62 -5.45 6.00
C SER A 89 -8.09 -5.50 5.56
N GLU A 90 -8.52 -4.57 4.70
CA GLU A 90 -9.89 -4.56 4.16
C GLU A 90 -10.21 -5.85 3.36
N ILE A 91 -9.24 -6.33 2.58
CA ILE A 91 -9.37 -7.58 1.82
C ILE A 91 -9.50 -8.78 2.76
N ILE A 92 -8.66 -8.88 3.79
CA ILE A 92 -8.70 -9.97 4.78
C ILE A 92 -10.00 -9.96 5.57
N ASP A 93 -10.48 -8.78 5.96
CA ASP A 93 -11.76 -8.63 6.66
C ASP A 93 -12.93 -9.10 5.80
N ALA A 94 -12.92 -8.79 4.49
CA ALA A 94 -13.93 -9.26 3.54
C ALA A 94 -13.82 -10.78 3.27
N LEU A 95 -12.61 -11.33 3.23
CA LEU A 95 -12.36 -12.75 2.99
C LEU A 95 -12.70 -13.62 4.22
N GLY A 96 -12.50 -13.08 5.43
CA GLY A 96 -12.79 -13.71 6.71
C GLY A 96 -11.70 -14.66 7.24
N TYR A 97 -10.56 -14.75 6.56
CA TYR A 97 -9.37 -15.49 6.98
C TYR A 97 -8.13 -14.98 6.24
N VAL A 98 -6.94 -15.31 6.75
CA VAL A 98 -5.67 -15.08 6.06
C VAL A 98 -5.33 -16.32 5.22
N PRO A 99 -5.24 -16.21 3.88
CA PRO A 99 -4.87 -17.34 3.05
C PRO A 99 -3.41 -17.73 3.26
N ASP A 100 -3.10 -19.00 3.04
CA ASP A 100 -1.72 -19.46 3.06
C ASP A 100 -0.98 -18.97 1.81
N VAL A 101 0.21 -18.43 2.01
CA VAL A 101 1.05 -17.88 0.93
C VAL A 101 2.46 -18.40 1.16
N ALA A 102 2.87 -19.35 0.33
CA ALA A 102 4.21 -19.91 0.35
C ALA A 102 5.26 -18.79 0.32
N LEU A 103 6.33 -18.98 1.08
CA LEU A 103 7.51 -18.14 0.94
C LEU A 103 8.22 -18.58 -0.34
N ASP A 104 8.63 -17.63 -1.17
CA ASP A 104 9.45 -17.91 -2.35
C ASP A 104 10.78 -18.54 -1.87
N GLY A 105 10.84 -19.87 -1.76
CA GLY A 105 11.99 -20.59 -1.18
C GLY A 105 11.72 -21.95 -0.54
N GLU A 106 10.47 -22.40 -0.43
CA GLU A 106 10.15 -23.77 0.05
C GLU A 106 9.65 -24.64 -1.14
N GLU A 107 10.61 -25.26 -1.85
CA GLU A 107 10.41 -26.50 -2.62
C GLU A 107 11.07 -27.68 -1.89
#